data_AF-A0A060C527-F1
#
_entry.id   AF-A0A060C527-F1
#
_cell.length_a   1.000
_cell.length_b   1.000
_cell.length_c   1.000
_cell.angle_alpha   90.00
_cell.angle_beta   90.00
_cell.angle_gamma   90.00
#
_symmetry.space_group_name_H-M   'P 1'
#
loop_
_entity.id
_entity.type
_entity.pdbx_description
1 polymer ?
#
loop_
_entity_poly.entity_id
_entity_poly.type
_entity_poly.pdbx_seq_one_letter_code
_entity_poly.pdbx_strand_id
1 'polypeptide(L)'
;VGKSASYMSTPEGPFTVAQFVLGVGDLVYGLGERFGALTKNGQSVDLWNEDGGTSSEQAYKNIPFFLTNAGYGVFVNHPEKVSLEVASEGVSRVQFSVPGEELDYYVIGGANPKEILERYTALTGRPPQVPAWSYGLWLTTSFTTNYDEPTVTGFVDGMRERGIPLSVFHFDCFWMREFHWTDF
;
A
#
# COMPACT_ATOMS: atom_id res chain seq x y z
N VAL A 1 -9.00 8.40 -23.38
CA VAL A 1 -7.72 8.21 -22.66
C VAL A 1 -6.62 8.01 -23.69
N GLY A 2 -5.73 8.98 -23.88
CA GLY A 2 -4.58 8.83 -24.78
C GLY A 2 -3.54 7.93 -24.11
N LYS A 3 -3.07 6.89 -24.82
CA LYS A 3 -2.06 5.95 -24.33
C LYS A 3 -0.95 5.76 -25.36
N SER A 4 0.27 5.54 -24.88
CA SER A 4 1.41 5.10 -25.70
C SER A 4 2.20 4.04 -24.93
N ALA A 5 2.79 3.09 -25.66
CA ALA A 5 3.72 2.11 -25.12
C ALA A 5 5.01 2.13 -25.94
N SER A 6 6.14 1.91 -25.30
CA SER A 6 7.46 1.93 -25.94
C SER A 6 8.42 0.95 -25.28
N TYR A 7 9.35 0.44 -26.07
CA TYR A 7 10.49 -0.34 -25.63
C TYR A 7 11.72 0.55 -25.53
N MET A 8 12.52 0.37 -24.48
CA MET A 8 13.78 1.08 -24.26
C MET A 8 14.90 0.08 -23.99
N SER A 9 16.02 0.23 -24.69
CA SER A 9 17.24 -0.49 -24.39
C SER A 9 18.14 0.42 -23.56
N THR A 10 18.34 0.10 -22.28
CA THR A 10 19.23 0.86 -21.38
C THR A 10 20.49 0.04 -21.06
N PRO A 11 21.53 0.64 -20.47
CA PRO A 11 22.70 -0.11 -19.97
C PRO A 11 22.34 -1.17 -18.91
N GLU A 12 21.26 -0.97 -18.15
CA GLU A 12 20.76 -1.92 -17.15
C GLU A 12 19.92 -3.05 -17.75
N GLY A 13 19.50 -2.94 -19.01
CA GLY A 13 18.73 -3.96 -19.72
C GLY A 13 17.55 -3.38 -20.53
N PRO A 14 16.73 -4.26 -21.13
CA PRO A 14 15.49 -3.84 -21.76
C PRO A 14 14.47 -3.38 -20.71
N PHE A 15 13.70 -2.35 -21.04
CA PHE A 15 12.54 -1.89 -20.29
C PHE A 15 11.35 -1.68 -21.23
N THR A 16 10.16 -1.99 -20.74
CA THR A 16 8.91 -1.64 -21.41
C THR A 16 8.19 -0.56 -20.60
N VAL A 17 7.69 0.46 -21.31
CA VAL A 17 7.10 1.66 -20.74
C VAL A 17 5.70 1.84 -21.29
N ALA A 18 4.76 2.27 -20.44
CA ALA A 18 3.52 2.87 -20.89
C ALA A 18 3.28 4.23 -20.24
N GLN A 19 2.53 5.06 -20.96
CA GLN A 19 2.13 6.38 -20.50
C GLN A 19 0.64 6.61 -20.75
N PHE A 20 0.00 7.30 -19.81
CA PHE A 20 -1.38 7.78 -19.90
C PHE A 20 -1.40 9.29 -19.77
N VAL A 21 -2.11 9.96 -20.67
CA VAL A 21 -2.31 11.41 -20.59
C VAL A 21 -3.27 11.74 -19.45
N LEU A 22 -2.87 12.69 -18.61
CA LEU A 22 -3.69 13.32 -17.58
C LEU A 22 -4.31 14.61 -18.13
N GLY A 23 -5.62 14.75 -17.95
CA GLY A 23 -6.37 15.96 -18.26
C GLY A 23 -6.09 17.10 -17.29
N VAL A 24 -6.64 18.28 -17.59
CA VAL A 24 -6.56 19.44 -16.71
C VAL A 24 -7.32 19.14 -15.41
N GLY A 25 -6.61 19.19 -14.29
CA GLY A 25 -7.20 18.90 -12.97
C GLY A 25 -7.31 17.40 -12.64
N ASP A 26 -6.77 16.52 -13.49
CA ASP A 26 -6.71 15.10 -13.19
C ASP A 26 -5.71 14.85 -12.06
N LEU A 27 -6.18 14.14 -11.03
CA LEU A 27 -5.42 13.77 -9.84
C LEU A 27 -5.28 12.25 -9.79
N VAL A 28 -4.10 11.79 -9.38
CA VAL A 28 -3.74 10.37 -9.25
C VAL A 28 -3.65 9.98 -7.78
N TYR A 29 -4.18 8.81 -7.43
CA TYR A 29 -4.23 8.25 -6.08
C TYR A 29 -3.85 6.77 -6.07
N GLY A 30 -3.52 6.22 -4.89
CA GLY A 30 -3.19 4.80 -4.72
C GLY A 30 -1.70 4.56 -4.59
N LEU A 31 -1.19 3.55 -5.31
CA LEU A 31 0.20 3.06 -5.25
C LEU A 31 0.59 2.43 -3.92
N GLY A 32 -0.40 1.90 -3.20
CA GLY A 32 -0.23 1.23 -1.91
C GLY A 32 -0.36 2.15 -0.70
N GLU A 33 0.20 1.72 0.42
CA GLU A 33 0.27 2.50 1.66
C GLU A 33 1.42 3.52 1.56
N ARG A 34 1.09 4.81 1.49
CA ARG A 34 2.06 5.90 1.31
C ARG A 34 1.84 7.00 2.33
N PHE A 35 2.92 7.62 2.78
CA PHE A 35 2.90 8.55 3.92
C PHE A 35 3.07 10.03 3.55
N GLY A 36 3.41 10.32 2.30
CA GLY A 36 3.48 11.69 1.77
C GLY A 36 2.11 12.23 1.34
N ALA A 37 2.13 13.23 0.45
CA ALA A 37 0.91 13.81 -0.11
C ALA A 37 0.01 12.74 -0.74
N LEU A 38 -1.30 12.85 -0.45
CA LEU A 38 -2.31 11.89 -0.91
C LEU A 38 -2.36 11.82 -2.44
N THR A 39 -2.38 13.00 -3.10
CA THR A 39 -2.30 13.11 -4.56
C THR A 39 -0.88 12.81 -5.03
N LYS A 40 -0.75 11.90 -5.99
CA LYS A 40 0.55 11.42 -6.48
C LYS A 40 1.15 12.27 -7.59
N ASN A 41 0.41 13.24 -8.12
CA ASN A 41 0.94 14.20 -9.09
C ASN A 41 2.21 14.89 -8.56
N GLY A 42 3.27 14.91 -9.36
CA GLY A 42 4.59 15.42 -9.03
C GLY A 42 5.52 14.41 -8.35
N GLN A 43 5.10 13.15 -8.15
CA GLN A 43 5.90 12.14 -7.44
C GLN A 43 6.47 11.09 -8.40
N SER A 44 7.77 10.80 -8.25
CA SER A 44 8.37 9.54 -8.72
C SER A 44 8.15 8.49 -7.62
N VAL A 45 7.66 7.32 -8.00
CA VAL A 45 7.27 6.26 -7.06
C VAL A 45 7.78 4.92 -7.54
N ASP A 46 8.70 4.35 -6.79
CA ASP A 46 9.12 2.97 -6.94
C ASP A 46 8.22 2.04 -6.13
N LEU A 47 7.73 0.98 -6.77
CA LEU A 47 6.94 -0.06 -6.13
C LEU A 47 7.86 -1.19 -5.68
N TRP A 48 8.36 -1.08 -4.46
CA TRP A 48 9.24 -2.07 -3.85
C TRP A 48 9.05 -2.08 -2.34
N ASN A 49 8.76 -3.24 -1.75
CA ASN A 49 8.51 -3.33 -0.31
C ASN A 49 9.81 -3.15 0.48
N GLU A 50 9.83 -2.14 1.34
CA GLU A 50 10.97 -1.77 2.16
C GLU A 50 10.53 -1.42 3.58
N ASP A 51 11.39 -1.74 4.54
CA ASP A 51 11.24 -1.38 5.95
C ASP A 51 11.82 0.02 6.20
N GLY A 52 11.02 1.04 5.86
CA GLY A 52 11.45 2.44 5.83
C GLY A 52 10.81 3.34 6.90
N GLY A 53 10.07 2.77 7.85
CA GLY A 53 9.22 3.56 8.74
C GLY A 53 8.01 4.19 8.02
N THR A 54 7.41 5.21 8.62
CA THR A 54 6.21 5.89 8.09
C THR A 54 6.46 7.37 7.78
N SER A 55 7.73 7.76 7.64
CA SER A 55 8.15 9.17 7.51
C SER A 55 9.09 9.38 6.32
N SER A 56 9.08 8.46 5.36
CA SER A 56 9.85 8.47 4.12
C SER A 56 8.93 8.15 2.92
N GLU A 57 9.51 8.17 1.73
CA GLU A 57 8.87 7.73 0.48
C GLU A 57 8.71 6.21 0.37
N GLN A 58 9.51 5.47 1.15
CA GLN A 58 9.47 4.01 1.22
C GLN A 58 8.12 3.53 1.77
N ALA A 59 7.78 2.28 1.45
CA ALA A 59 6.52 1.68 1.86
C ALA A 59 6.67 0.19 2.12
N TYR A 60 5.97 -0.29 3.14
CA TYR A 60 5.82 -1.72 3.42
C TYR A 60 4.86 -2.42 2.44
N LYS A 61 3.87 -1.67 1.92
CA LYS A 61 2.73 -2.20 1.17
C LYS A 61 2.62 -1.50 -0.18
N ASN A 62 3.46 -1.87 -1.12
CA ASN A 62 3.43 -1.34 -2.48
C ASN A 62 2.39 -2.10 -3.28
N ILE A 63 1.52 -1.38 -3.98
CA ILE A 63 0.49 -1.98 -4.84
C ILE A 63 0.59 -1.33 -6.21
N PRO A 64 0.79 -2.09 -7.31
CA PRO A 64 0.88 -1.55 -8.66
C PRO A 64 -0.49 -1.18 -9.24
N PHE A 65 -1.26 -0.44 -8.46
CA PHE A 65 -2.57 0.06 -8.81
C PHE A 65 -2.69 1.54 -8.43
N PHE A 66 -3.07 2.37 -9.40
CA PHE A 66 -3.51 3.73 -9.17
C PHE A 66 -4.90 3.96 -9.74
N LEU A 67 -5.58 4.98 -9.24
CA LEU A 67 -6.82 5.48 -9.81
C LEU A 67 -6.80 6.99 -9.93
N THR A 68 -7.65 7.51 -10.80
CA THR A 68 -7.77 8.94 -11.03
C THR A 68 -9.17 9.45 -10.66
N ASN A 69 -9.29 10.76 -10.45
CA ASN A 69 -10.60 11.43 -10.40
C ASN A 69 -11.29 11.53 -11.78
N ALA A 70 -10.64 11.08 -12.86
CA ALA A 70 -11.18 11.07 -14.22
C ALA A 70 -11.95 9.78 -14.57
N GLY A 71 -12.26 8.93 -13.58
CA GLY A 71 -13.11 7.75 -13.76
C GLY A 71 -12.41 6.50 -14.29
N TYR A 72 -11.10 6.38 -14.06
CA TYR A 72 -10.39 5.13 -14.35
C TYR A 72 -9.27 4.84 -13.36
N GLY A 73 -8.90 3.58 -13.23
CA GLY A 73 -7.67 3.13 -12.61
C GLY A 73 -6.86 2.26 -13.56
N VAL A 74 -5.60 2.05 -13.20
CA VAL A 74 -4.66 1.19 -13.93
C VAL A 74 -4.00 0.26 -12.92
N PHE A 75 -4.11 -1.05 -13.17
CA PHE A 75 -3.37 -2.08 -12.45
C PHE A 75 -2.27 -2.61 -13.38
N VAL A 76 -1.01 -2.40 -13.01
CA VAL A 76 0.17 -2.91 -13.71
C VAL A 76 0.44 -4.32 -13.18
N ASN A 77 0.24 -5.34 -13.99
CA ASN A 77 0.25 -6.74 -13.56
C ASN A 77 1.67 -7.31 -13.55
N HIS A 78 2.56 -6.65 -12.80
CA HIS A 78 3.96 -7.02 -12.65
C HIS A 78 4.30 -7.10 -11.16
N PRO A 79 4.75 -8.27 -10.66
CA PRO A 79 5.21 -8.43 -9.28
C PRO A 79 6.64 -7.91 -9.07
N GLU A 80 7.40 -7.68 -10.14
CA GLU A 80 8.73 -7.08 -10.07
C GLU A 80 8.67 -5.60 -9.69
N LYS A 81 9.83 -4.96 -9.57
CA LYS A 81 9.91 -3.51 -9.35
C LYS A 81 9.27 -2.77 -10.54
N VAL A 82 8.23 -1.99 -10.24
CA VAL A 82 7.60 -1.06 -11.18
C VAL A 82 7.98 0.37 -10.77
N SER A 83 8.54 1.13 -11.70
CA SER A 83 8.88 2.54 -11.47
C SER A 83 7.84 3.43 -12.13
N LEU A 84 7.29 4.38 -11.38
CA LEU A 84 6.28 5.31 -11.87
C LEU A 84 6.77 6.75 -11.82
N GLU A 85 6.53 7.49 -12.90
CA GLU A 85 6.66 8.94 -12.93
C GLU A 85 5.26 9.54 -13.05
N VAL A 86 4.70 10.00 -11.93
CA VAL A 86 3.34 10.52 -11.86
C VAL A 86 3.37 12.03 -11.98
N ALA A 87 3.26 12.56 -13.20
CA ALA A 87 3.38 13.99 -13.50
C ALA A 87 4.71 14.62 -13.02
N SER A 88 5.75 13.81 -12.83
CA SER A 88 7.09 14.19 -12.36
C SER A 88 8.09 14.35 -13.51
N GLU A 89 8.06 13.48 -14.51
CA GLU A 89 8.83 13.64 -15.76
C GLU A 89 8.04 14.43 -16.81
N GLY A 90 6.86 13.91 -17.19
CA GLY A 90 5.90 14.61 -18.05
C GLY A 90 4.73 15.12 -17.24
N VAL A 91 4.64 16.44 -17.03
CA VAL A 91 3.67 17.07 -16.10
C VAL A 91 2.17 16.81 -16.38
N SER A 92 1.84 16.31 -17.57
CA SER A 92 0.48 15.93 -17.99
C SER A 92 0.35 14.43 -18.27
N ARG A 93 1.20 13.60 -17.65
CA ARG A 93 1.23 12.15 -17.88
C ARG A 93 1.49 11.40 -16.58
N VAL A 94 0.94 10.20 -16.50
CA VAL A 94 1.45 9.15 -15.62
C VAL A 94 2.17 8.13 -16.48
N GLN A 95 3.44 7.91 -16.18
CA GLN A 95 4.29 6.91 -16.82
C GLN A 95 4.57 5.80 -15.82
N PHE A 96 4.69 4.58 -16.34
CA PHE A 96 5.27 3.48 -15.59
C PHE A 96 6.15 2.62 -16.49
N SER A 97 7.22 2.09 -15.92
CA SER A 97 8.18 1.22 -16.58
C SER A 97 8.42 -0.04 -15.77
N VAL A 98 8.67 -1.13 -16.48
CA VAL A 98 9.02 -2.44 -15.93
C VAL A 98 10.23 -3.00 -16.68
N PRO A 99 11.13 -3.75 -16.01
CA PRO A 99 12.22 -4.43 -16.69
C PRO A 99 11.67 -5.53 -17.61
N GLY A 100 12.30 -5.71 -18.77
CA GLY A 100 11.95 -6.73 -19.75
C GLY A 100 11.22 -6.20 -20.98
N GLU A 101 10.79 -7.14 -21.81
CA GLU A 101 10.21 -6.90 -23.15
C GLU A 101 8.68 -7.01 -23.19
N GLU A 102 8.06 -7.32 -22.05
CA GLU A 102 6.62 -7.50 -21.91
C GLU A 102 6.05 -6.52 -20.90
N LEU A 103 4.85 -6.02 -21.19
CA LEU A 103 4.10 -5.17 -20.29
C LEU A 103 2.62 -5.55 -20.29
N ASP A 104 2.15 -6.05 -19.14
CA ASP A 104 0.75 -6.37 -18.88
C ASP A 104 0.12 -5.36 -17.90
N TYR A 105 -1.03 -4.81 -18.28
CA TYR A 105 -1.78 -3.89 -17.42
C TYR A 105 -3.28 -3.87 -17.77
N TYR A 106 -4.08 -3.58 -16.76
CA TYR A 106 -5.53 -3.48 -16.85
C TYR A 106 -5.95 -2.03 -16.69
N VAL A 107 -6.76 -1.51 -17.61
CA VAL A 107 -7.45 -0.23 -17.42
C VAL A 107 -8.86 -0.53 -16.90
N ILE A 108 -9.16 0.00 -15.71
CA ILE A 108 -10.39 -0.28 -14.98
C ILE A 108 -11.21 1.00 -14.94
N GLY A 109 -12.21 1.13 -15.82
CA GLY A 109 -13.12 2.27 -15.82
C GLY A 109 -14.13 2.21 -14.66
N GLY A 110 -14.76 3.34 -14.35
CA GLY A 110 -15.91 3.44 -13.44
C GLY A 110 -16.42 4.87 -13.32
N ALA A 111 -17.71 5.04 -13.01
CA ALA A 111 -18.31 6.36 -12.88
C ALA A 111 -17.79 7.13 -11.66
N ASN A 112 -17.19 6.44 -10.69
CA ASN A 112 -16.60 7.00 -9.49
C ASN A 112 -15.53 6.04 -8.90
N PRO A 113 -14.68 6.50 -7.97
CA PRO A 113 -13.65 5.68 -7.32
C PRO A 113 -14.14 4.35 -6.72
N LYS A 114 -15.36 4.31 -6.17
CA LYS A 114 -15.91 3.11 -5.54
C LYS A 114 -16.16 2.01 -6.57
N GLU A 115 -16.70 2.34 -7.74
CA GLU A 115 -16.93 1.37 -8.82
C GLU A 115 -15.61 0.84 -9.41
N ILE A 116 -14.59 1.70 -9.52
CA ILE A 116 -13.24 1.28 -9.95
C ILE A 116 -12.66 0.28 -8.94
N LEU A 117 -12.73 0.58 -7.64
CA LEU A 117 -12.26 -0.33 -6.58
C LEU A 117 -13.09 -1.61 -6.50
N GLU A 118 -14.39 -1.54 -6.79
CA GLU A 118 -15.25 -2.71 -6.86
C GLU A 118 -14.81 -3.66 -7.97
N ARG A 119 -14.48 -3.15 -9.16
CA ARG A 119 -13.95 -3.97 -10.25
C ARG A 119 -12.55 -4.49 -9.96
N TYR A 120 -11.67 -3.63 -9.43
CA TYR A 120 -10.32 -4.01 -9.05
C TYR A 120 -10.31 -5.16 -8.04
N THR A 121 -11.07 -5.05 -6.95
CA THR A 121 -11.14 -6.12 -5.93
C THR A 121 -11.93 -7.34 -6.40
N ALA A 122 -12.77 -7.24 -7.45
CA ALA A 122 -13.34 -8.42 -8.09
C ALA A 122 -12.26 -9.24 -8.83
N LEU A 123 -11.28 -8.55 -9.42
CA LEU A 123 -10.16 -9.14 -10.13
C LEU A 123 -9.08 -9.68 -9.17
N THR A 124 -8.73 -8.91 -8.13
CA THR A 124 -7.55 -9.18 -7.29
C THR A 124 -7.87 -9.79 -5.93
N GLY A 125 -9.15 -9.86 -5.56
CA GLY A 125 -9.60 -10.45 -4.29
C GLY A 125 -10.44 -9.48 -3.45
N ARG A 126 -11.57 -9.97 -2.95
CA ARG A 126 -12.43 -9.20 -2.04
C ARG A 126 -11.88 -9.26 -0.62
N PRO A 127 -11.81 -8.13 0.11
CA PRO A 127 -11.51 -8.16 1.53
C PRO A 127 -12.52 -9.05 2.27
N PRO A 128 -12.07 -9.97 3.14
CA PRO A 128 -12.98 -10.81 3.91
C PRO A 128 -13.72 -9.99 4.97
N GLN A 129 -14.85 -10.52 5.44
CA GLN A 129 -15.44 -10.03 6.67
C GLN A 129 -14.57 -10.47 7.86
N VAL A 130 -14.30 -9.56 8.79
CA VAL A 130 -13.57 -9.84 10.02
C VAL A 130 -14.55 -9.99 11.19
N PRO A 131 -14.20 -10.76 12.25
CA PRO A 131 -15.08 -10.95 13.40
C PRO A 131 -15.42 -9.64 14.11
N ALA A 132 -16.65 -9.49 14.61
CA ALA A 132 -17.12 -8.25 15.22
C ALA A 132 -16.22 -7.74 16.37
N TRP A 133 -15.62 -8.65 17.16
CA TRP A 133 -14.73 -8.29 18.26
C TRP A 133 -13.45 -7.59 17.80
N SER A 134 -13.02 -7.76 16.53
CA SER A 134 -11.77 -7.16 16.04
C SER A 134 -11.87 -5.65 15.84
N TYR A 135 -13.08 -5.11 15.74
CA TYR A 135 -13.34 -3.67 15.67
C TYR A 135 -13.25 -2.96 17.04
N GLY A 136 -13.14 -3.73 18.12
CA GLY A 136 -12.98 -3.18 19.47
C GLY A 136 -11.58 -2.62 19.72
N LEU A 137 -11.33 -2.10 20.92
CA LEU A 137 -10.03 -1.54 21.30
C LEU A 137 -8.98 -2.65 21.48
N TRP A 138 -7.78 -2.43 20.93
CA TRP A 138 -6.60 -3.26 21.09
C TRP A 138 -5.61 -2.57 22.04
N LEU A 139 -5.07 -3.34 22.98
CA LEU A 139 -3.96 -2.92 23.83
C LEU A 139 -2.82 -3.91 23.66
N THR A 140 -1.57 -3.44 23.66
CA THR A 140 -0.40 -4.29 23.51
C THR A 140 0.47 -4.23 24.77
N THR A 141 1.41 -5.16 24.89
CA THR A 141 2.50 -5.06 25.87
C THR A 141 3.38 -3.83 25.67
N SER A 142 3.27 -3.13 24.53
CA SER A 142 4.35 -2.35 23.90
C SER A 142 5.50 -3.25 23.43
N PHE A 143 6.53 -2.65 22.81
CA PHE A 143 7.60 -3.43 22.16
C PHE A 143 8.73 -3.83 23.13
N THR A 144 9.55 -2.89 23.58
CA THR A 144 10.75 -3.15 24.42
C THR A 144 10.51 -2.94 25.92
N THR A 145 9.25 -2.93 26.35
CA THR A 145 8.88 -2.91 27.78
C THR A 145 9.08 -4.28 28.37
N ASN A 146 9.32 -4.35 29.68
CA ASN A 146 9.27 -5.61 30.40
C ASN A 146 7.80 -6.00 30.62
N TYR A 147 7.48 -7.27 30.43
CA TYR A 147 6.15 -7.78 30.75
C TYR A 147 6.19 -9.24 31.19
N ASP A 148 5.24 -9.55 32.05
CA ASP A 148 4.90 -10.86 32.58
C ASP A 148 3.39 -10.87 32.86
N GLU A 149 2.87 -11.98 33.38
CA GLU A 149 1.45 -12.10 33.70
C GLU A 149 0.94 -11.01 34.67
N PRO A 150 1.65 -10.67 35.78
CA PRO A 150 1.29 -9.53 36.63
C PRO A 150 1.20 -8.19 35.89
N THR A 151 2.14 -7.89 34.99
CA THR A 151 2.15 -6.65 34.21
C THR A 151 0.93 -6.59 33.28
N VAL A 152 0.66 -7.69 32.57
CA VAL A 152 -0.46 -7.79 31.63
C VAL A 152 -1.82 -7.72 32.34
N THR A 153 -2.00 -8.49 33.41
CA THR A 153 -3.23 -8.46 34.20
C THR A 153 -3.45 -7.09 34.84
N GLY A 154 -2.39 -6.43 35.31
CA GLY A 154 -2.44 -5.06 35.82
C GLY A 154 -2.96 -4.04 34.79
N PHE A 155 -2.55 -4.13 33.52
CA PHE A 155 -3.11 -3.28 32.47
C PHE A 155 -4.60 -3.57 32.20
N VAL A 156 -4.98 -4.85 32.12
CA VAL A 156 -6.36 -5.27 31.84
C VAL A 156 -7.30 -4.86 32.97
N ASP A 157 -6.92 -5.12 34.23
CA ASP A 157 -7.70 -4.72 35.39
C ASP A 157 -7.75 -3.20 35.52
N GLY A 158 -6.65 -2.50 35.25
CA GLY A 158 -6.63 -1.04 35.23
C GLY A 158 -7.63 -0.44 34.22
N MET A 159 -7.77 -1.04 33.03
CA MET A 159 -8.78 -0.65 32.05
C MET A 159 -10.20 -0.89 32.58
N ARG A 160 -10.45 -2.05 33.19
CA ARG A 160 -11.73 -2.43 33.79
C ARG A 160 -12.14 -1.48 34.93
N GLU A 161 -11.23 -1.20 35.86
CA GLU A 161 -11.44 -0.29 36.99
C GLU A 161 -11.84 1.12 36.54
N ARG A 162 -11.28 1.57 35.41
CA ARG A 162 -11.56 2.90 34.82
C ARG A 162 -12.78 2.90 33.90
N GLY A 163 -13.46 1.76 33.74
CA GLY A 163 -14.62 1.63 32.85
C GLY A 163 -14.28 1.78 31.37
N ILE A 164 -13.03 1.50 30.96
CA ILE A 164 -12.59 1.58 29.56
C ILE A 164 -12.77 0.20 28.91
N PRO A 165 -13.65 0.04 27.91
CA PRO A 165 -13.85 -1.24 27.24
C PRO A 165 -12.59 -1.68 26.48
N LEU A 166 -12.16 -2.93 26.70
CA LEU A 166 -11.04 -3.56 26.02
C LEU A 166 -11.51 -4.86 25.34
N SER A 167 -11.13 -5.08 24.08
CA SER A 167 -11.57 -6.25 23.30
C SER A 167 -10.44 -7.22 22.99
N VAL A 168 -9.23 -6.73 22.72
CA VAL A 168 -8.08 -7.55 22.36
C VAL A 168 -6.84 -7.11 23.13
N PHE A 169 -6.07 -8.07 23.62
CA PHE A 169 -4.74 -7.84 24.17
C PHE A 169 -3.69 -8.56 23.31
N HIS A 170 -2.62 -7.87 22.91
CA HIS A 170 -1.58 -8.38 22.02
C HIS A 170 -0.23 -8.45 22.75
N PHE A 171 0.43 -9.61 22.64
CA PHE A 171 1.80 -9.83 23.10
C PHE A 171 2.78 -9.57 21.95
N ASP A 172 3.66 -8.60 22.13
CA ASP A 172 4.70 -8.23 21.16
C ASP A 172 5.93 -9.16 21.29
N CYS A 173 7.03 -8.91 20.58
CA CYS A 173 8.09 -9.89 20.31
C CYS A 173 8.64 -10.71 21.51
N PHE A 174 8.80 -10.12 22.69
CA PHE A 174 9.46 -10.73 23.87
C PHE A 174 8.69 -11.86 24.58
N TRP A 175 7.58 -12.36 24.02
CA TRP A 175 6.91 -13.57 24.53
C TRP A 175 7.75 -14.81 24.19
N MET A 176 8.56 -14.69 23.13
CA MET A 176 9.68 -15.56 22.80
C MET A 176 10.99 -14.99 23.35
N ARG A 177 11.96 -15.87 23.58
CA ARG A 177 13.31 -15.49 24.00
C ARG A 177 13.95 -14.55 22.97
N GLU A 178 14.77 -13.63 23.46
CA GLU A 178 15.56 -12.72 22.62
C GLU A 178 16.35 -13.48 21.55
N PHE A 179 16.42 -12.92 20.33
CA PHE A 179 17.08 -13.49 19.15
C PHE A 179 16.53 -14.82 18.62
N HIS A 180 15.38 -15.27 19.13
CA HIS A 180 14.67 -16.46 18.68
C HIS A 180 13.36 -16.14 17.93
N TRP A 181 13.12 -14.88 17.60
CA TRP A 181 11.92 -14.47 16.87
C TRP A 181 12.02 -14.90 15.39
N THR A 182 11.14 -15.74 14.82
CA THR A 182 9.92 -16.39 15.35
C THR A 182 10.09 -17.93 15.33
N ASP A 183 10.17 -18.61 16.49
CA ASP A 183 10.42 -20.07 16.59
C ASP A 183 9.37 -20.95 17.33
N PHE A 184 8.44 -20.37 18.11
CA PHE A 184 7.37 -21.05 18.88
C PHE A 184 7.82 -22.08 19.94
#